data_AF-A0A1F6I898-F1
#
_entry.id   AF-A0A1F6I898-F1
#
_cell.length_a   1.000
_cell.length_b   1.000
_cell.length_c   1.000
_cell.angle_alpha   90.00
_cell.angle_beta   90.00
_cell.angle_gamma   90.00
#
_symmetry.space_group_name_H-M   'P 1'
#
loop_
_entity.id
_entity.type
_entity.pdbx_description
1 polymer ?
#
loop_
_entity_poly.entity_id
_entity_poly.type
_entity_poly.pdbx_seq_one_letter_code
_entity_poly.pdbx_strand_id
1 'polypeptide(L)'
;NPSLGVVGALTATFSGDPKVHAAIEASSPILLVGGGVFLVFLFFNWLFLEPKNYGLRGERFFERQGAWFFAIVSILLATIVWFALQKTPIMAFGAVLGSTAFFIVHGFRQYAEQQEKKLLSGGMSDVSKVAYLEVLDSTFSIDGVIGAFAFTLSVPIILLGNGLGAIVLRQLTVSNIERIKKYKYLKNGAMYSILFLGTIMILDSFGYHIPPYVSPIITFGTVGYFFYKSRIEIRDIERALEPKLTLKS
;
A
#
# COMPACT_ATOMS: atom_id res chain seq x y z
N ASN A 1 21.85 -19.87 -5.29
CA ASN A 1 22.37 -21.21 -4.92
C ASN A 1 21.32 -21.89 -4.05
N PRO A 2 20.68 -22.99 -4.49
CA PRO A 2 19.59 -23.64 -3.73
C PRO A 2 20.06 -24.37 -2.45
N SER A 3 21.36 -24.35 -2.15
CA SER A 3 21.96 -25.04 -1.01
C SER A 3 21.94 -24.25 0.31
N LEU A 4 21.53 -22.98 0.29
CA LEU A 4 21.35 -22.18 1.50
C LEU A 4 19.93 -22.43 2.01
N GLY A 5 19.79 -23.25 3.07
CA GLY A 5 18.52 -23.38 3.78
C GLY A 5 18.00 -22.02 4.28
N VAL A 6 16.73 -21.93 4.70
CA VAL A 6 16.09 -20.66 5.11
C VAL A 6 16.93 -19.85 6.10
N VAL A 7 17.56 -20.53 7.06
CA VAL A 7 18.48 -19.90 8.04
C VAL A 7 19.78 -19.41 7.38
N GLY A 8 20.35 -20.19 6.44
CA GLY A 8 21.53 -19.78 5.69
C GLY A 8 21.27 -18.59 4.76
N ALA A 9 20.08 -18.53 4.15
CA ALA A 9 19.65 -17.40 3.32
C ALA A 9 19.40 -16.13 4.17
N LEU A 10 18.83 -16.28 5.37
CA LEU A 10 18.70 -15.20 6.34
C LEU A 10 20.07 -14.71 6.82
N THR A 11 20.95 -15.59 7.28
CA THR A 11 22.30 -15.17 7.72
C THR A 11 23.08 -14.51 6.59
N ALA A 12 22.93 -14.99 5.34
CA ALA A 12 23.58 -14.41 4.16
C ALA A 12 23.04 -13.01 3.79
N THR A 13 21.77 -12.71 4.05
CA THR A 13 21.20 -11.37 3.85
C THR A 13 21.62 -10.37 4.93
N PHE A 14 22.02 -10.86 6.12
CA PHE A 14 22.57 -10.04 7.20
C PHE A 14 24.10 -9.86 7.13
N SER A 15 24.82 -10.74 6.44
CA SER A 15 26.30 -10.74 6.41
C SER A 15 26.94 -9.88 5.30
N GLY A 16 26.15 -9.22 4.44
CA GLY A 16 26.66 -8.28 3.43
C GLY A 16 27.52 -8.90 2.33
N ASP A 17 27.34 -10.20 2.03
CA ASP A 17 28.14 -10.92 1.04
C ASP A 17 27.98 -10.29 -0.38
N PRO A 18 29.08 -9.94 -1.07
CA PRO A 18 29.03 -9.35 -2.41
C PRO A 18 28.25 -10.20 -3.44
N LYS A 19 28.19 -11.52 -3.28
CA LYS A 19 27.38 -12.40 -4.13
C LYS A 19 25.89 -12.25 -3.90
N VAL A 20 25.48 -11.90 -2.67
CA VAL A 20 24.08 -11.62 -2.32
C VAL A 20 23.68 -10.25 -2.86
N HIS A 21 24.56 -9.25 -2.77
CA HIS A 21 24.33 -7.94 -3.38
C HIS A 21 24.17 -8.03 -4.90
N ALA A 22 25.04 -8.74 -5.60
CA ALA A 22 24.91 -8.94 -7.05
C ALA A 22 23.63 -9.71 -7.44
N ALA A 23 23.19 -10.67 -6.62
CA ALA A 23 21.94 -11.39 -6.84
C ALA A 23 20.69 -10.53 -6.58
N ILE A 24 20.74 -9.65 -5.58
CA ILE A 24 19.68 -8.66 -5.31
C ILE A 24 19.62 -7.64 -6.45
N GLU A 25 20.76 -7.14 -6.92
CA GLU A 25 20.85 -6.17 -8.01
C GLU A 25 20.34 -6.76 -9.34
N ALA A 26 20.71 -8.00 -9.65
CA ALA A 26 20.18 -8.73 -10.80
C ALA A 26 18.66 -8.99 -10.72
N SER A 27 18.10 -9.10 -9.50
CA SER A 27 16.67 -9.32 -9.25
C SER A 27 15.89 -8.02 -9.08
N SER A 28 16.58 -6.87 -8.99
CA SER A 28 15.98 -5.58 -8.67
C SER A 28 14.91 -5.14 -9.68
N PRO A 29 15.14 -5.23 -11.02
CA PRO A 29 14.12 -4.81 -11.98
C PRO A 29 12.82 -5.63 -11.91
N ILE A 30 12.93 -6.93 -11.58
CA ILE A 30 11.78 -7.85 -11.45
C ILE A 30 10.96 -7.49 -10.21
N LEU A 31 11.64 -7.23 -9.09
CA LEU A 31 11.01 -6.85 -7.83
C LEU A 31 10.38 -5.45 -7.92
N LEU A 32 11.06 -4.51 -8.59
CA LEU A 32 10.58 -3.15 -8.80
C LEU A 32 9.33 -3.12 -9.68
N VAL A 33 9.33 -3.82 -10.83
CA VAL A 33 8.15 -3.85 -11.70
C VAL A 33 6.98 -4.61 -11.03
N GLY A 34 7.27 -5.71 -10.33
CA GLY A 34 6.24 -6.48 -9.62
C GLY A 34 5.62 -5.71 -8.47
N GLY A 35 6.45 -5.14 -7.59
CA GLY A 35 5.98 -4.28 -6.49
C GLY A 35 5.27 -3.02 -6.99
N GLY A 36 5.77 -2.42 -8.07
CA GLY A 36 5.15 -1.25 -8.69
C GLY A 36 3.75 -1.55 -9.24
N VAL A 37 3.58 -2.66 -9.96
CA VAL A 37 2.25 -3.12 -10.43
C VAL A 37 1.32 -3.39 -9.26
N PHE A 38 1.80 -4.05 -8.20
CA PHE A 38 1.01 -4.32 -7.00
C PHE A 38 0.48 -3.02 -6.36
N LEU A 39 1.35 -2.03 -6.16
CA LEU A 39 0.98 -0.75 -5.54
C LEU A 39 0.01 0.06 -6.41
N VAL A 40 0.23 0.07 -7.72
CA VAL A 40 -0.68 0.72 -8.67
C VAL A 40 -2.06 0.05 -8.62
N PHE A 41 -2.12 -1.29 -8.62
CA PHE A 41 -3.37 -2.04 -8.50
C PHE A 41 -4.08 -1.75 -7.17
N LEU A 42 -3.34 -1.67 -6.07
CA LEU A 42 -3.85 -1.31 -4.75
C LEU A 42 -4.46 0.11 -4.77
N PHE A 43 -3.82 1.06 -5.43
CA PHE A 43 -4.41 2.39 -5.64
C PHE A 43 -5.71 2.33 -6.46
N PHE A 44 -5.72 1.61 -7.58
CA PHE A 44 -6.92 1.49 -8.42
C PHE A 44 -8.06 0.77 -7.70
N ASN A 45 -7.74 -0.23 -6.87
CA ASN A 45 -8.72 -0.93 -6.05
C ASN A 45 -9.38 0.02 -5.06
N TRP A 46 -8.58 0.76 -4.31
CA TRP A 46 -9.10 1.81 -3.45
C TRP A 46 -9.88 2.89 -4.23
N LEU A 47 -9.44 3.23 -5.45
CA LEU A 47 -10.05 4.28 -6.24
C LEU A 47 -11.46 3.91 -6.70
N PHE A 48 -11.68 2.66 -7.08
CA PHE A 48 -12.92 2.19 -7.73
C PHE A 48 -13.83 1.35 -6.83
N LEU A 49 -13.28 0.63 -5.85
CA LEU A 49 -14.02 -0.40 -5.08
C LEU A 49 -14.27 -0.01 -3.61
N GLU A 50 -13.42 0.82 -3.00
CA GLU A 50 -13.65 1.22 -1.61
C GLU A 50 -14.61 2.42 -1.51
N PRO A 51 -15.62 2.37 -0.61
CA PRO A 51 -16.54 3.48 -0.39
C PRO A 51 -15.79 4.67 0.22
N LYS A 52 -15.84 5.83 -0.44
CA LYS A 52 -15.07 7.01 -0.05
C LYS A 52 -15.91 8.08 0.60
N ASN A 53 -15.28 8.72 1.58
CA ASN A 53 -15.80 9.90 2.24
C ASN A 53 -15.31 11.14 1.47
N TYR A 54 -16.08 11.57 0.47
CA TYR A 54 -15.73 12.50 -0.60
C TYR A 54 -15.10 13.84 -0.17
N GLY A 55 -14.06 14.27 -0.90
CA GLY A 55 -13.69 15.70 -0.96
C GLY A 55 -13.02 16.17 -2.25
N LEU A 56 -13.10 15.41 -3.33
CA LEU A 56 -12.89 15.91 -4.69
C LEU A 56 -14.14 15.68 -5.55
N ARG A 57 -14.51 16.66 -6.38
CA ARG A 57 -15.76 16.71 -7.17
C ARG A 57 -15.97 15.56 -8.17
N GLY A 58 -14.96 14.71 -8.44
CA GLY A 58 -15.02 13.60 -9.40
C GLY A 58 -15.23 12.20 -8.80
N GLU A 59 -15.12 12.03 -7.47
CA GLU A 59 -15.09 10.71 -6.83
C GLU A 59 -16.42 9.93 -6.89
N ARG A 60 -17.56 10.63 -7.03
CA ARG A 60 -18.90 10.00 -7.19
C ARG A 60 -19.10 9.28 -8.53
N PHE A 61 -18.34 9.63 -9.56
CA PHE A 61 -18.44 8.99 -10.88
C PHE A 61 -17.75 7.61 -10.87
N PHE A 62 -16.58 7.53 -10.24
CA PHE A 62 -15.76 6.31 -10.17
C PHE A 62 -16.40 5.20 -9.32
N GLU A 63 -17.08 5.54 -8.23
CA GLU A 63 -17.77 4.55 -7.38
C GLU A 63 -18.98 3.89 -8.10
N ARG A 64 -19.65 4.61 -9.01
CA ARG A 64 -20.73 4.06 -9.84
C ARG A 64 -20.24 3.10 -10.94
N GLN A 65 -18.94 3.11 -11.23
CA GLN A 65 -18.31 2.31 -12.28
C GLN A 65 -17.29 1.31 -11.73
N GLY A 66 -17.52 0.76 -10.53
CA GLY A 66 -16.67 -0.28 -9.94
C GLY A 66 -16.37 -1.46 -10.89
N ALA A 67 -17.26 -1.77 -11.84
CA ALA A 67 -17.04 -2.77 -12.89
C ALA A 67 -15.86 -2.46 -13.83
N TRP A 68 -15.50 -1.17 -13.99
CA TRP A 68 -14.40 -0.73 -14.85
C TRP A 68 -13.03 -0.94 -14.22
N PHE A 69 -12.95 -1.21 -12.90
CA PHE A 69 -11.71 -1.55 -12.23
C PHE A 69 -10.96 -2.65 -12.98
N PHE A 70 -11.63 -3.79 -13.21
CA PHE A 70 -11.02 -4.95 -13.87
C PHE A 70 -10.57 -4.64 -15.29
N ALA A 71 -11.33 -3.84 -16.04
CA ALA A 71 -10.95 -3.42 -17.39
C ALA A 71 -9.69 -2.54 -17.39
N ILE A 72 -9.65 -1.53 -16.52
CA ILE A 72 -8.53 -0.58 -16.44
C ILE A 72 -7.25 -1.28 -15.99
N VAL A 73 -7.30 -2.08 -14.91
CA VAL A 73 -6.11 -2.78 -14.43
C VAL A 73 -5.63 -3.84 -15.42
N SER A 74 -6.53 -4.48 -16.18
CA SER A 74 -6.15 -5.41 -17.24
C SER A 74 -5.47 -4.72 -18.42
N ILE A 75 -5.99 -3.58 -18.89
CA ILE A 75 -5.36 -2.78 -19.95
C ILE A 75 -4.00 -2.25 -19.49
N LEU A 76 -3.91 -1.77 -18.24
CA LEU A 76 -2.68 -1.28 -17.64
C LEU A 76 -1.63 -2.39 -17.54
N LEU A 77 -2.01 -3.57 -17.05
CA LEU A 77 -1.11 -4.74 -17.01
C LEU A 77 -0.67 -5.16 -18.40
N ALA A 78 -1.58 -5.26 -19.37
CA ALA A 78 -1.24 -5.61 -20.74
C ALA A 78 -0.23 -4.62 -21.33
N THR A 79 -0.40 -3.32 -21.06
CA THR A 79 0.52 -2.27 -21.49
C THR A 79 1.89 -2.41 -20.83
N ILE A 80 1.94 -2.61 -19.51
CA ILE A 80 3.20 -2.80 -18.78
C ILE A 80 3.92 -4.05 -19.27
N VAL A 81 3.21 -5.17 -19.42
CA VAL A 81 3.76 -6.44 -19.93
C VAL A 81 4.29 -6.26 -21.35
N TRP A 82 3.57 -5.56 -22.22
CA TRP A 82 4.02 -5.27 -23.58
C TRP A 82 5.36 -4.53 -23.60
N PHE A 83 5.51 -3.48 -22.79
CA PHE A 83 6.77 -2.75 -22.69
C PHE A 83 7.86 -3.58 -21.98
N ALA A 84 7.52 -4.34 -20.94
CA ALA A 84 8.47 -5.16 -20.20
C ALA A 84 9.05 -6.29 -21.06
N LEU A 85 8.24 -6.89 -21.94
CA LEU A 85 8.68 -7.91 -22.91
C LEU A 85 9.75 -7.38 -23.87
N GLN A 86 9.69 -6.09 -24.24
CA GLN A 86 10.71 -5.46 -25.09
C GLN A 86 12.05 -5.27 -24.36
N LYS A 87 12.05 -5.25 -23.02
CA LYS A 87 13.27 -5.18 -22.20
C LYS A 87 13.80 -6.57 -21.91
N THR A 88 13.06 -7.36 -21.13
CA THR A 88 13.40 -8.75 -20.82
C THR A 88 12.14 -9.56 -20.47
N PRO A 89 12.04 -10.84 -20.89
CA PRO A 89 10.91 -11.70 -20.52
C PRO A 89 10.71 -11.85 -19.01
N ILE A 90 11.78 -11.81 -18.22
CA ILE A 90 11.72 -11.95 -16.77
C ILE A 90 11.09 -10.73 -16.08
N MET A 91 11.25 -9.53 -16.64
CA MET A 91 10.59 -8.33 -16.15
C MET A 91 9.08 -8.40 -16.38
N ALA A 92 8.65 -8.89 -17.56
CA ALA A 92 7.24 -9.12 -17.84
C ALA A 92 6.63 -10.14 -16.86
N PHE A 93 7.37 -11.20 -16.53
CA PHE A 93 6.98 -12.16 -15.50
C PHE A 93 6.85 -11.49 -14.12
N GLY A 94 7.76 -10.59 -13.76
CA GLY A 94 7.68 -9.78 -12.53
C GLY A 94 6.38 -8.96 -12.45
N ALA A 95 5.98 -8.29 -13.55
CA ALA A 95 4.74 -7.53 -13.62
C ALA A 95 3.50 -8.41 -13.38
N VAL A 96 3.47 -9.60 -13.99
CA VAL A 96 2.39 -10.58 -13.81
C VAL A 96 2.37 -11.11 -12.38
N LEU A 97 3.52 -11.42 -11.77
CA LEU A 97 3.62 -11.83 -10.37
C LEU A 97 3.08 -10.74 -9.43
N GLY A 98 3.43 -9.48 -9.67
CA GLY A 98 2.90 -8.34 -8.92
C GLY A 98 1.37 -8.27 -8.95
N SER A 99 0.78 -8.38 -10.14
CA SER A 99 -0.68 -8.41 -10.31
C SER A 99 -1.33 -9.63 -9.64
N THR A 100 -0.67 -10.78 -9.70
CA THR A 100 -1.14 -12.04 -9.11
C THR A 100 -1.17 -11.92 -7.59
N ALA A 101 -0.08 -11.44 -6.99
CA ALA A 101 0.01 -11.19 -5.56
C ALA A 101 -1.09 -10.24 -5.08
N PHE A 102 -1.37 -9.18 -5.85
CA PHE A 102 -2.46 -8.26 -5.55
C PHE A 102 -3.82 -8.98 -5.51
N PHE A 103 -4.16 -9.75 -6.55
CA PHE A 103 -5.45 -10.44 -6.59
C PHE A 103 -5.59 -11.53 -5.53
N ILE A 104 -4.50 -12.20 -5.18
CA ILE A 104 -4.50 -13.18 -4.09
C ILE A 104 -4.83 -12.47 -2.76
N VAL A 105 -4.06 -11.44 -2.40
CA VAL A 105 -4.27 -10.69 -1.14
C VAL A 105 -5.67 -10.11 -1.08
N HIS A 106 -6.10 -9.45 -2.17
CA HIS A 106 -7.45 -8.89 -2.26
C HIS A 106 -8.54 -9.96 -2.16
N GLY A 107 -8.38 -11.09 -2.85
CA GLY A 107 -9.33 -12.20 -2.83
C GLY A 107 -9.46 -12.83 -1.44
N PHE A 108 -8.35 -13.01 -0.73
CA PHE A 108 -8.37 -13.49 0.66
C PHE A 108 -9.11 -12.52 1.59
N ARG A 109 -8.85 -11.22 1.47
CA ARG A 109 -9.56 -10.20 2.27
C ARG A 109 -11.07 -10.22 2.01
N GLN A 110 -11.48 -10.26 0.74
CA GLN A 110 -12.90 -10.30 0.37
C GLN A 110 -13.58 -11.61 0.83
N TYR A 111 -12.86 -12.74 0.74
CA TYR A 111 -13.36 -14.03 1.22
C TYR A 111 -13.58 -14.02 2.74
N ALA A 112 -12.65 -13.43 3.50
CA ALA A 112 -12.79 -13.27 4.94
C ALA A 112 -14.00 -12.39 5.30
N GLU A 113 -14.19 -11.26 4.63
CA GLU A 113 -15.35 -10.36 4.83
C GLU A 113 -16.70 -11.06 4.50
N GLN A 114 -16.72 -11.93 3.48
CA GLN A 114 -17.92 -12.69 3.12
C GLN A 114 -18.24 -13.81 4.11
N GLN A 115 -17.21 -14.53 4.60
CA GLN A 115 -17.41 -15.51 5.67
C GLN A 115 -17.96 -14.85 6.93
N GLU A 116 -17.47 -13.66 7.29
CA GLU A 116 -17.96 -12.91 8.43
C GLU A 116 -19.45 -12.59 8.29
N LYS A 117 -19.90 -12.06 7.15
CA LYS A 117 -21.33 -11.76 6.93
C LYS A 117 -22.22 -13.00 7.09
N LYS A 118 -21.77 -14.18 6.65
CA LYS A 118 -22.50 -15.45 6.83
C LYS A 118 -22.53 -15.90 8.29
N LEU A 119 -21.46 -15.67 9.04
CA LEU A 119 -21.34 -16.03 10.45
C LEU A 119 -22.08 -15.03 11.37
N LEU A 120 -22.10 -13.75 11.03
CA LEU A 120 -22.87 -12.70 11.72
C LEU A 120 -24.38 -12.89 11.56
N SER A 121 -24.85 -13.50 10.46
CA SER A 121 -26.25 -13.88 10.30
C SER A 121 -26.68 -15.09 11.15
N GLY A 122 -25.76 -15.80 11.78
CA GLY A 122 -26.05 -16.94 12.66
C GLY A 122 -25.16 -16.92 13.89
N GLY A 123 -25.55 -16.16 14.93
CA GLY A 123 -25.02 -16.23 16.30
C GLY A 123 -23.50 -16.41 16.42
N MET A 124 -22.78 -15.30 16.51
CA MET A 124 -21.31 -15.26 16.48
C MET A 124 -20.62 -16.22 17.47
N SER A 125 -19.81 -17.15 16.96
CA SER A 125 -18.87 -17.95 17.77
C SER A 125 -17.58 -17.17 18.01
N ASP A 126 -17.00 -17.28 19.20
CA ASP A 126 -15.72 -16.62 19.55
C ASP A 126 -14.57 -17.05 18.63
N VAL A 127 -14.64 -18.23 18.03
CA VAL A 127 -13.68 -18.73 17.03
C VAL A 127 -13.67 -17.85 15.78
N SER A 128 -14.83 -17.34 15.35
CA SER A 128 -14.96 -16.49 14.16
C SER A 128 -14.39 -15.10 14.39
N LYS A 129 -14.51 -14.57 15.62
CA LYS A 129 -13.87 -13.30 16.03
C LYS A 129 -12.35 -13.42 16.02
N VAL A 130 -11.82 -14.52 16.57
CA VAL A 130 -10.37 -14.76 16.61
C VAL A 130 -9.80 -14.91 15.19
N ALA A 131 -10.43 -15.73 14.34
CA ALA A 131 -9.98 -15.92 12.96
C ALA A 131 -9.97 -14.60 12.15
N TYR A 132 -10.97 -13.73 12.34
CA TYR A 132 -11.00 -12.43 11.68
C TYR A 132 -9.88 -11.49 12.17
N LEU A 133 -9.68 -11.39 13.50
CA LEU A 133 -8.60 -10.57 14.06
C LEU A 133 -7.23 -11.04 13.57
N GLU A 134 -7.03 -12.34 13.44
CA GLU A 134 -5.79 -12.95 12.95
C GLU A 134 -5.57 -12.72 11.45
N VAL A 135 -6.62 -12.84 10.63
CA VAL A 135 -6.55 -12.52 9.19
C VAL A 135 -6.30 -11.03 8.97
N LEU A 136 -6.91 -10.16 9.77
CA LEU A 136 -6.66 -8.72 9.72
C LEU A 136 -5.23 -8.36 10.09
N ASP A 137 -4.72 -8.96 11.17
CA ASP A 137 -3.36 -8.70 11.64
C ASP A 137 -2.33 -9.21 10.62
N SER A 138 -2.60 -10.37 10.01
CA SER A 138 -1.78 -10.94 8.93
C SER A 138 -1.81 -10.09 7.65
N THR A 139 -3.00 -9.64 7.22
CA THR A 139 -3.14 -8.78 6.03
C THR A 139 -2.47 -7.43 6.25
N PHE A 140 -2.64 -6.84 7.45
CA PHE A 140 -2.00 -5.59 7.85
C PHE A 140 -0.46 -5.70 7.89
N SER A 141 0.06 -6.84 8.34
CA SER A 141 1.50 -7.15 8.32
C SER A 141 2.03 -7.28 6.88
N ILE A 142 1.28 -7.97 6.01
CA ILE A 142 1.66 -8.19 4.60
C ILE A 142 1.72 -6.86 3.83
N ASP A 143 0.72 -5.99 3.99
CA ASP A 143 0.70 -4.67 3.33
C ASP A 143 1.90 -3.80 3.73
N GLY A 144 2.32 -3.86 5.00
CA GLY A 144 3.50 -3.16 5.51
C GLY A 144 4.82 -3.68 4.93
N VAL A 145 4.98 -5.01 4.83
CA VAL A 145 6.18 -5.63 4.24
C VAL A 145 6.27 -5.34 2.74
N ILE A 146 5.17 -5.48 2.00
CA ILE A 146 5.14 -5.21 0.55
C ILE A 146 5.41 -3.72 0.29
N GLY A 147 4.86 -2.82 1.11
CA GLY A 147 5.15 -1.39 1.04
C GLY A 147 6.62 -1.06 1.33
N ALA A 148 7.28 -1.76 2.25
CA ALA A 148 8.69 -1.54 2.57
C ALA A 148 9.65 -1.97 1.43
N PHE A 149 9.30 -3.03 0.70
CA PHE A 149 10.02 -3.46 -0.51
C PHE A 149 10.01 -2.40 -1.63
N ALA A 150 9.11 -1.41 -1.55
CA ALA A 150 9.10 -0.28 -2.46
C ALA A 150 10.25 0.72 -2.25
N PHE A 151 10.85 0.72 -1.06
CA PHE A 151 11.92 1.64 -0.68
C PHE A 151 13.29 0.97 -0.67
N THR A 152 13.35 -0.32 -0.35
CA THR A 152 14.61 -1.05 -0.27
C THR A 152 14.39 -2.55 -0.44
N LEU A 153 15.39 -3.22 -1.01
CA LEU A 153 15.44 -4.69 -1.07
C LEU A 153 16.23 -5.29 0.10
N SER A 154 16.76 -4.45 0.99
CA SER A 154 17.49 -4.89 2.17
C SER A 154 16.53 -5.38 3.24
N VAL A 155 16.42 -6.71 3.37
CA VAL A 155 15.58 -7.36 4.40
C VAL A 155 15.86 -6.83 5.81
N PRO A 156 17.12 -6.62 6.25
CA PRO A 156 17.38 -5.99 7.55
C PRO A 156 16.76 -4.61 7.72
N ILE A 157 16.83 -3.76 6.68
CA ILE A 157 16.27 -2.40 6.72
C ILE A 157 14.73 -2.46 6.73
N ILE A 158 14.12 -3.39 5.98
CA ILE A 158 12.67 -3.61 5.99
C ILE A 158 12.21 -4.04 7.39
N LEU A 159 12.89 -5.00 8.02
CA LEU A 159 12.56 -5.49 9.36
C LEU A 159 12.68 -4.37 10.41
N LEU A 160 13.75 -3.57 10.35
CA LEU A 160 13.93 -2.42 11.23
C LEU A 160 12.86 -1.35 10.99
N GLY A 161 12.57 -1.03 9.73
CA GLY A 161 11.56 -0.05 9.34
C GLY A 161 10.16 -0.43 9.80
N ASN A 162 9.76 -1.69 9.57
CA ASN A 162 8.46 -2.20 10.02
C ASN A 162 8.37 -2.31 11.54
N GLY A 163 9.46 -2.72 12.21
CA GLY A 163 9.53 -2.73 13.68
C GLY A 163 9.35 -1.34 14.28
N LEU A 164 10.07 -0.34 13.75
CA LEU A 164 9.91 1.07 14.16
C LEU A 164 8.50 1.59 13.84
N GLY A 165 7.98 1.30 12.64
CA GLY A 165 6.63 1.68 12.21
C GLY A 165 5.55 1.14 13.14
N ALA A 166 5.66 -0.14 13.54
CA ALA A 166 4.74 -0.77 14.48
C ALA A 166 4.76 -0.09 15.86
N ILE A 167 5.94 0.26 16.38
CA ILE A 167 6.07 0.98 17.66
C ILE A 167 5.44 2.38 17.58
N VAL A 168 5.73 3.14 16.52
CA VAL A 168 5.17 4.48 16.31
C VAL A 168 3.65 4.41 16.17
N LEU A 169 3.13 3.47 15.38
CA LEU A 169 1.70 3.29 15.19
C LEU A 169 1.01 2.90 16.50
N ARG A 170 1.63 2.04 17.31
CA ARG A 170 1.11 1.66 18.64
C ARG A 170 1.02 2.88 19.56
N GLN A 171 2.04 3.73 19.57
CA GLN A 171 2.01 4.97 20.36
C GLN A 171 0.91 5.94 19.87
N LEU A 172 0.75 6.08 18.55
CA LEU A 172 -0.30 6.93 17.96
C LEU A 172 -1.71 6.42 18.28
N THR A 173 -1.91 5.11 18.23
CA THR A 173 -3.17 4.43 18.52
C THR A 173 -3.55 4.61 19.99
N VAL A 174 -2.61 4.42 20.92
CA VAL A 174 -2.85 4.58 22.36
C VAL A 174 -3.03 6.06 22.76
N SER A 175 -2.32 6.99 22.10
CA SER A 175 -2.33 8.40 22.49
C SER A 175 -3.44 9.26 21.86
N ASN A 176 -3.92 8.94 20.64
CA ASN A 176 -4.66 9.93 19.83
C ASN A 176 -5.69 9.36 18.83
N ILE A 177 -6.28 8.20 19.10
CA ILE A 177 -7.22 7.56 18.15
C ILE A 177 -8.42 8.44 17.76
N GLU A 178 -8.92 9.27 18.69
CA GLU A 178 -10.06 10.17 18.45
C GLU A 178 -9.72 11.34 17.51
N ARG A 179 -8.46 11.79 17.49
CA ARG A 179 -8.01 12.85 16.56
C ARG A 179 -7.80 12.31 15.15
N ILE A 180 -7.28 11.10 14.99
CA ILE A 180 -7.04 10.51 13.65
C ILE A 180 -8.36 10.31 12.89
N LYS A 181 -9.44 9.91 13.57
CA LYS A 181 -10.78 9.77 12.98
C LYS A 181 -11.35 11.07 12.41
N LYS A 182 -10.86 12.25 12.83
CA LYS A 182 -11.25 13.56 12.27
C LYS A 182 -10.57 13.90 10.93
N TYR A 183 -9.46 13.25 10.57
CA TYR A 183 -8.74 13.53 9.32
C TYR A 183 -9.29 12.71 8.15
N LYS A 184 -10.43 13.18 7.62
CA LYS A 184 -11.17 12.54 6.52
C LYS A 184 -10.32 12.31 5.25
N TYR A 185 -9.26 13.10 5.03
CA TYR A 185 -8.42 13.06 3.83
C TYR A 185 -7.07 12.39 3.99
N LEU A 186 -6.71 11.95 5.20
CA LEU A 186 -5.40 11.34 5.43
C LEU A 186 -5.25 10.03 4.64
N LYS A 187 -6.33 9.25 4.53
CA LYS A 187 -6.39 8.06 3.68
C LYS A 187 -6.12 8.40 2.22
N ASN A 188 -6.71 9.47 1.70
CA ASN A 188 -6.51 9.89 0.30
C ASN A 188 -5.04 10.21 0.06
N GLY A 189 -4.40 10.97 0.95
CA GLY A 189 -2.98 11.31 0.85
C GLY A 189 -2.06 10.08 0.85
N ALA A 190 -2.34 9.11 1.71
CA ALA A 190 -1.60 7.84 1.73
C ALA A 190 -1.75 7.09 0.39
N MET A 191 -2.96 7.00 -0.13
CA MET A 191 -3.24 6.28 -1.38
C MET A 191 -2.60 6.94 -2.61
N TYR A 192 -2.65 8.27 -2.72
CA TYR A 192 -1.91 8.97 -3.78
C TYR A 192 -0.40 8.78 -3.67
N SER A 193 0.14 8.72 -2.45
CA SER A 193 1.56 8.45 -2.24
C SER A 193 1.94 7.04 -2.71
N ILE A 194 1.08 6.05 -2.46
CA ILE A 194 1.23 4.68 -2.99
C ILE A 194 1.23 4.66 -4.52
N LEU A 195 0.36 5.44 -5.17
CA LEU A 195 0.34 5.55 -6.64
C LEU A 195 1.66 6.11 -7.19
N PHE A 196 2.15 7.22 -6.63
CA PHE A 196 3.40 7.83 -7.05
C PHE A 196 4.57 6.86 -6.86
N LEU A 197 4.61 6.20 -5.70
CA LEU A 197 5.63 5.21 -5.38
C LEU A 197 5.62 4.04 -6.38
N GLY A 198 4.45 3.43 -6.60
CA GLY A 198 4.31 2.33 -7.57
C GLY A 198 4.71 2.73 -8.99
N THR A 199 4.36 3.96 -9.39
CA THR A 199 4.76 4.51 -10.70
C THR A 199 6.28 4.70 -10.80
N ILE A 200 6.91 5.23 -9.75
CA ILE A 200 8.37 5.40 -9.70
C ILE A 200 9.07 4.05 -9.79
N MET A 201 8.61 3.02 -9.07
CA MET A 201 9.19 1.67 -9.14
C MET A 201 9.09 1.07 -10.55
N ILE A 202 7.95 1.25 -11.22
CA ILE A 202 7.78 0.81 -12.62
C ILE A 202 8.79 1.55 -13.50
N LEU A 203 8.89 2.88 -13.41
CA LEU A 203 9.83 3.66 -14.21
C LEU A 203 11.29 3.27 -13.95
N ASP A 204 11.67 3.08 -12.69
CA ASP A 204 13.02 2.67 -12.31
C ASP A 204 13.36 1.29 -12.89
N SER A 205 12.40 0.35 -12.90
CA SER A 205 12.57 -0.96 -13.54
C SER A 205 12.87 -0.86 -15.05
N PHE A 206 12.39 0.18 -15.73
CA PHE A 206 12.63 0.40 -17.17
C PHE A 206 13.98 1.07 -17.47
N GLY A 207 14.78 1.38 -16.44
CA GLY A 207 16.11 1.99 -16.56
C GLY A 207 16.11 3.51 -16.50
N TYR A 208 14.99 4.14 -16.15
CA TYR A 208 15.00 5.54 -15.75
C TYR A 208 15.63 5.59 -14.36
N HIS A 209 16.93 5.87 -14.29
CA HIS A 209 17.68 5.89 -13.03
C HIS A 209 17.14 7.01 -12.14
N ILE A 210 16.16 6.69 -11.29
CA ILE A 210 15.56 7.65 -10.37
C ILE A 210 16.41 7.62 -9.10
N PRO A 211 16.98 8.75 -8.67
CA PRO A 211 17.79 8.76 -7.47
C PRO A 211 17.01 8.24 -6.26
N PRO A 212 17.61 7.42 -5.38
CA PRO A 212 16.89 6.73 -4.28
C PRO A 212 16.16 7.67 -3.32
N TYR A 213 16.58 8.94 -3.23
CA TYR A 213 15.96 9.95 -2.38
C TYR A 213 14.68 10.56 -2.98
N VAL A 214 14.45 10.45 -4.30
CA VAL A 214 13.29 11.04 -4.98
C VAL A 214 11.99 10.36 -4.54
N SER A 215 11.99 9.03 -4.42
CA SER A 215 10.82 8.27 -3.98
C SER A 215 10.37 8.65 -2.56
N PRO A 216 11.24 8.67 -1.54
CA PRO A 216 10.92 9.19 -0.21
C PRO A 216 10.45 10.65 -0.24
N ILE A 217 11.12 11.55 -0.98
CA ILE A 217 10.75 12.98 -1.02
C ILE A 217 9.34 13.16 -1.59
N ILE A 218 9.00 12.48 -2.69
CA ILE A 218 7.67 12.56 -3.30
C ILE A 218 6.62 11.96 -2.36
N THR A 219 6.93 10.85 -1.69
CA THR A 219 6.04 10.21 -0.71
C THR A 219 5.79 11.15 0.48
N PHE A 220 6.84 11.64 1.14
CA PHE A 220 6.74 12.56 2.27
C PHE A 220 6.10 13.89 1.86
N GLY A 221 6.40 14.41 0.66
CA GLY A 221 5.79 15.61 0.11
C GLY A 221 4.30 15.45 -0.14
N THR A 222 3.87 14.33 -0.72
CA THR A 222 2.46 14.03 -1.00
C THR A 222 1.69 13.83 0.30
N VAL A 223 2.20 12.99 1.22
CA VAL A 223 1.60 12.81 2.55
C VAL A 223 1.54 14.14 3.31
N GLY A 224 2.63 14.91 3.30
CA GLY A 224 2.72 16.21 3.97
C GLY A 224 1.74 17.24 3.40
N TYR A 225 1.59 17.29 2.07
CA TYR A 225 0.62 18.17 1.41
C TYR A 225 -0.82 17.81 1.80
N PHE A 226 -1.19 16.53 1.75
CA PHE A 226 -2.52 16.09 2.14
C PHE A 226 -2.77 16.24 3.64
N PHE A 227 -1.75 16.05 4.47
CA PHE A 227 -1.81 16.31 5.90
C PHE A 227 -2.04 17.79 6.20
N TYR A 228 -1.31 18.69 5.53
CA TYR A 228 -1.47 20.13 5.65
C TYR A 228 -2.86 20.59 5.19
N LYS A 229 -3.32 20.10 4.04
CA LYS A 229 -4.67 20.36 3.53
C LYS A 229 -5.74 19.89 4.52
N SER A 230 -5.58 18.69 5.08
CA SER A 230 -6.53 18.15 6.07
C SER A 230 -6.51 18.94 7.39
N ARG A 231 -5.36 19.49 7.81
CA ARG A 231 -5.25 20.39 8.97
C ARG A 231 -5.96 21.72 8.74
N ILE A 232 -5.84 22.31 7.55
CA ILE A 232 -6.52 23.56 7.21
C ILE A 232 -8.03 23.35 7.23
N GLU A 233 -8.54 22.28 6.62
CA GLU A 233 -9.98 22.03 6.55
C GLU A 233 -10.59 21.77 7.95
N ILE A 234 -9.88 21.08 8.84
CA ILE A 234 -10.31 20.94 10.25
C ILE A 234 -10.33 22.30 10.96
N ARG A 235 -9.31 23.14 10.74
CA ARG A 235 -9.23 24.48 11.33
C ARG A 235 -10.31 25.42 10.80
N ASP A 236 -10.68 25.29 9.53
CA ASP A 236 -11.74 26.08 8.90
C ASP A 236 -13.12 25.62 9.38
N ILE A 237 -13.31 24.31 9.64
CA ILE A 237 -14.51 23.77 10.31
C ILE A 237 -14.60 24.27 11.77
N GLU A 238 -13.50 24.27 12.51
CA GLU A 238 -13.45 24.79 13.89
C GLU A 238 -13.77 26.30 13.93
N ARG A 239 -13.19 27.10 13.02
CA ARG A 239 -13.51 28.54 12.87
C ARG A 239 -14.93 28.80 12.40
N ALA A 240 -15.55 27.90 11.63
CA ALA A 240 -16.95 28.02 11.22
C ALA A 240 -17.94 27.65 12.34
N LEU A 241 -17.48 26.95 13.38
CA LEU A 241 -18.29 26.57 14.56
C LEU A 241 -18.20 27.61 15.69
N GLU A 242 -17.09 28.35 15.81
CA GLU A 242 -16.90 29.43 16.79
C GLU A 242 -17.93 30.58 16.76
N PRO A 243 -18.52 31.03 15.63
CA PRO A 243 -19.45 32.17 15.63
C PRO A 243 -20.81 31.85 16.26
N LYS A 244 -21.11 30.56 16.53
CA LYS A 244 -22.40 30.14 17.07
C LYS A 244 -22.43 30.02 18.61
N LEU A 245 -21.29 30.14 19.28
CA LEU A 245 -21.21 30.10 20.75
C LEU A 245 -21.32 31.50 21.39
N THR A 246 -21.06 32.57 20.65
CA THR A 246 -21.12 33.97 21.15
C THR A 246 -22.47 34.65 20.94
N LEU A 247 -23.43 34.02 20.26
CA LEU A 247 -24.78 34.56 20.02
C LEU A 247 -25.87 33.89 20.89
N LYS A 248 -25.47 33.09 21.89
CA LYS A 248 -26.39 32.37 22.79
C LYS A 248 -26.12 32.59 24.29
N SER A 249 -25.36 33.63 24.65
CA SER A 249 -25.22 34.14 26.01
C SER A 249 -25.99 35.44 26.19
#